data_AF-A0A9D1ATP3-F1
#
_entry.id   AF-A0A9D1ATP3-F1
#
_cell.length_a   1.000
_cell.length_b   1.000
_cell.length_c   1.000
_cell.angle_alpha   90.00
_cell.angle_beta   90.00
_cell.angle_gamma   90.00
#
_symmetry.space_group_name_H-M   'P 1'
#
loop_
_entity.id
_entity.type
_entity.pdbx_description
1 polymer ?
#
loop_
_entity_poly.entity_id
_entity_poly.type
_entity_poly.pdbx_seq_one_letter_code
_entity_poly.pdbx_strand_id
1 'polypeptide(L)'
;MELRDLDNAAAFCELVGAPHLLTYLGLTEEVDPAEARAKLKSRRKFMQGMQANPKYRREALFLIKHFSSLSTVLEDGPAYLRDVRRRTESEHLPVLEMTVRGVLAGGGLGAQQEAYLRHNALSLGVSEETFREVLERIADEMQISLEGDPLSHAPSSQDLYKLLGVDPRATPVEVVDAYGHRIAELQPGDPERERLALAKEVLSNEESRRHYDLTTARTGPPARTRETVRPTQPRLEAPGGVSRLELLGDPVRTLSLRADPAEATIQLRNGGTGSMGGRAEADVPWLIVTPDQLDPSAAEQQILVRLDRGALTDEATAGVVTIETERGERASVVFELQRGPTAGNVIGLLAFMLLIFLFVAGLVLQM
;
A
#
# COMPACT_ATOMS: atom_id res chain seq x y z
N MET A 1 -7.73 15.12 25.37
CA MET A 1 -8.72 14.35 24.58
C MET A 1 -8.58 12.89 24.99
N GLU A 2 -9.65 12.27 25.50
CA GLU A 2 -9.58 10.87 25.92
C GLU A 2 -9.72 9.94 24.71
N LEU A 3 -9.13 8.74 24.79
CA LEU A 3 -9.23 7.73 23.72
C LEU A 3 -10.68 7.42 23.36
N ARG A 4 -11.56 7.38 24.37
CA ARG A 4 -13.01 7.18 24.21
C ARG A 4 -13.66 8.25 23.34
N ASP A 5 -13.21 9.51 23.42
CA ASP A 5 -13.79 10.60 22.63
C ASP A 5 -13.43 10.45 21.15
N LEU A 6 -12.18 10.08 20.87
CA LEU A 6 -11.67 9.77 19.54
C LEU A 6 -12.40 8.57 18.92
N ASP A 7 -12.60 7.50 19.69
CA ASP A 7 -13.32 6.31 19.21
C ASP A 7 -14.79 6.60 18.90
N ASN A 8 -15.46 7.41 19.72
CA ASN A 8 -16.81 7.87 19.44
C ASN A 8 -16.87 8.72 18.15
N ALA A 9 -15.86 9.56 17.92
CA ALA A 9 -15.76 10.36 16.69
C ALA A 9 -15.54 9.48 15.46
N ALA A 10 -14.62 8.52 15.52
CA ALA A 10 -14.37 7.57 14.43
C ALA A 10 -15.62 6.74 14.10
N ALA A 11 -16.26 6.15 15.11
CA ALA A 11 -17.48 5.36 14.92
C ALA A 11 -18.65 6.19 14.36
N PHE A 12 -18.74 7.48 14.74
CA PHE A 12 -19.72 8.38 14.17
C PHE A 12 -19.44 8.67 12.69
N CYS A 13 -18.19 8.95 12.34
CA CYS A 13 -17.75 9.22 10.96
C CYS A 13 -18.00 8.01 10.04
N GLU A 14 -17.68 6.80 10.51
CA GLU A 14 -17.99 5.54 9.81
C GLU A 14 -19.49 5.38 9.57
N LEU A 15 -20.32 5.62 10.60
CA LEU A 15 -21.78 5.52 10.51
C LEU A 15 -22.38 6.44 9.44
N VAL A 16 -21.82 7.62 9.23
CA VAL A 16 -22.32 8.62 8.27
C VAL A 16 -21.58 8.60 6.93
N GLY A 17 -20.54 7.77 6.78
CA GLY A 17 -19.70 7.71 5.58
C GLY A 17 -18.89 8.98 5.34
N ALA A 18 -18.44 9.66 6.39
CA ALA A 18 -17.58 10.84 6.28
C ALA A 18 -16.14 10.50 6.72
N PRO A 19 -15.11 11.10 6.10
CA PRO A 19 -13.72 10.82 6.46
C PRO A 19 -13.37 11.31 7.88
N HIS A 20 -13.92 12.45 8.29
CA HIS A 20 -13.77 13.00 9.64
C HIS A 20 -14.88 14.01 9.97
N LEU A 21 -14.98 14.41 11.24
CA LEU A 21 -16.06 15.28 11.73
C LEU A 21 -16.13 16.63 11.03
N LEU A 22 -14.98 17.27 10.72
CA LEU A 22 -14.98 18.56 10.04
C LEU A 22 -15.61 18.48 8.64
N THR A 23 -15.32 17.42 7.87
CA THR A 23 -15.95 17.19 6.56
C THR A 23 -17.44 16.96 6.69
N TYR A 24 -17.88 16.16 7.68
CA TYR A 24 -19.30 15.98 7.97
C TYR A 24 -20.02 17.29 8.31
N LEU A 25 -19.35 18.22 9.00
CA LEU A 25 -19.89 19.54 9.34
C LEU A 25 -19.76 20.57 8.20
N GLY A 26 -19.11 20.22 7.09
CA GLY A 26 -18.80 21.15 6.00
C GLY A 26 -17.88 22.27 6.47
N LEU A 27 -16.76 21.91 7.11
CA LEU A 27 -15.74 22.80 7.63
C LEU A 27 -14.37 22.46 7.05
N THR A 28 -13.51 23.47 6.95
CA THR A 28 -12.09 23.31 6.59
C THR A 28 -11.25 22.95 7.81
N GLU A 29 -10.01 22.51 7.60
CA GLU A 29 -9.09 22.12 8.68
C GLU A 29 -8.66 23.30 9.57
N GLU A 30 -8.69 24.53 9.04
CA GLU A 30 -8.24 25.76 9.71
C GLU A 30 -9.37 26.48 10.49
N VAL A 31 -10.52 25.83 10.70
CA VAL A 31 -11.67 26.47 11.34
C VAL A 31 -11.43 26.73 12.83
N ASP A 32 -11.94 27.87 13.31
CA ASP A 32 -11.99 28.17 14.75
C ASP A 32 -12.76 27.09 15.53
N PRO A 33 -12.20 26.51 16.61
CA PRO A 33 -12.88 25.56 17.48
C PRO A 33 -14.25 26.02 18.00
N ALA A 34 -14.48 27.33 18.18
CA ALA A 34 -15.79 27.83 18.58
C ALA A 34 -16.82 27.70 17.45
N GLU A 35 -16.44 27.98 16.21
CA GLU A 35 -17.30 27.78 15.03
C GLU A 35 -17.63 26.30 14.82
N ALA A 36 -16.62 25.41 14.92
CA ALA A 36 -16.83 23.96 14.78
C ALA A 36 -17.85 23.43 15.78
N ARG A 37 -17.73 23.84 17.06
CA ARG A 37 -18.69 23.47 18.11
C ARG A 37 -20.07 24.10 17.89
N ALA A 38 -20.14 25.32 17.38
CA ALA A 38 -21.42 25.96 17.02
C ALA A 38 -22.13 25.20 15.90
N LYS A 39 -21.41 24.77 14.85
CA LYS A 39 -21.97 23.92 13.78
C LYS A 39 -22.40 22.55 14.31
N LEU A 40 -21.59 21.90 15.14
CA LEU A 40 -21.97 20.62 15.77
C LEU A 40 -23.25 20.76 16.61
N LYS A 41 -23.37 21.84 17.39
CA LYS A 41 -24.56 22.15 18.19
C LYS A 41 -25.80 22.40 17.33
N SER A 42 -25.65 23.16 16.24
CA SER A 42 -26.72 23.38 15.26
C SER A 42 -27.17 22.06 14.63
N ARG A 43 -26.22 21.23 14.22
CA ARG A 43 -26.47 19.90 13.65
C ARG A 43 -27.19 18.98 14.63
N ARG A 44 -26.79 18.96 15.91
CA ARG A 44 -27.49 18.22 16.96
C ARG A 44 -28.95 18.66 17.10
N LYS A 45 -29.22 19.98 17.11
CA LYS A 45 -30.60 20.50 17.21
C LYS A 45 -31.46 20.05 16.02
N PHE A 46 -30.90 20.07 14.81
CA PHE A 46 -31.56 19.54 13.63
C PHE A 46 -31.86 18.03 13.76
N MET A 47 -30.85 17.25 14.17
CA MET A 47 -30.98 15.80 14.37
C MET A 47 -31.99 15.40 15.44
N GLN A 48 -32.16 16.21 16.49
CA GLN A 48 -33.22 16.01 17.48
C GLN A 48 -34.63 16.03 16.87
N GLY A 49 -34.88 16.90 15.89
CA GLY A 49 -36.14 16.90 15.13
C GLY A 49 -36.27 15.71 14.19
N MET A 50 -35.16 15.11 13.76
CA MET A 50 -35.11 14.00 12.81
C MET A 50 -35.08 12.61 13.47
N GLN A 51 -35.09 12.52 14.80
CA GLN A 51 -34.96 11.23 15.52
C GLN A 51 -36.07 10.20 15.18
N ALA A 52 -37.25 10.67 14.76
CA ALA A 52 -38.36 9.82 14.34
C ALA A 52 -38.27 9.38 12.86
N ASN A 53 -37.44 10.06 12.05
CA ASN A 53 -37.28 9.73 10.64
C ASN A 53 -36.38 8.50 10.50
N PRO A 54 -36.86 7.39 9.91
CA PRO A 54 -36.08 6.15 9.76
C PRO A 54 -34.72 6.36 9.08
N LYS A 55 -34.63 7.30 8.13
CA LYS A 55 -33.40 7.62 7.39
C LYS A 55 -32.29 8.18 8.31
N TYR A 56 -32.66 9.04 9.26
CA TYR A 56 -31.71 9.74 10.13
C TYR A 56 -31.65 9.20 11.54
N ARG A 57 -32.51 8.23 11.89
CA ARG A 57 -32.68 7.75 13.27
C ARG A 57 -31.37 7.31 13.92
N ARG A 58 -30.52 6.58 13.19
CA ARG A 58 -29.23 6.09 13.72
C ARG A 58 -28.24 7.23 13.96
N GLU A 59 -28.03 8.08 12.96
CA GLU A 59 -27.19 9.30 13.05
C GLU A 59 -27.64 10.19 14.21
N ALA A 60 -28.95 10.45 14.30
CA ALA A 60 -29.52 11.31 15.33
C ALA A 60 -29.30 10.75 16.74
N LEU A 61 -29.64 9.47 16.97
CA LEU A 61 -29.46 8.85 18.28
C LEU A 61 -27.99 8.83 18.70
N PHE A 62 -27.07 8.54 17.77
CA PHE A 62 -25.63 8.54 18.06
C PHE A 62 -25.15 9.95 18.41
N LEU A 63 -25.41 10.93 17.53
CA LEU A 63 -24.97 12.32 17.71
C LEU A 63 -25.50 12.90 19.02
N ILE A 64 -26.76 12.63 19.38
CA ILE A 64 -27.38 13.13 20.62
C ILE A 64 -26.73 12.49 21.84
N LYS A 65 -26.51 11.17 21.82
CA LYS A 65 -25.95 10.39 22.93
C LYS A 65 -24.48 10.72 23.19
N HIS A 66 -23.69 10.91 22.13
CA HIS A 66 -22.24 11.11 22.20
C HIS A 66 -21.81 12.56 21.98
N PHE A 67 -22.74 13.52 22.05
CA PHE A 67 -22.48 14.93 21.76
C PHE A 67 -21.31 15.52 22.56
N SER A 68 -21.18 15.18 23.85
CA SER A 68 -20.10 15.70 24.69
C SER A 68 -18.73 15.28 24.14
N SER A 69 -18.53 13.98 23.88
CA SER A 69 -17.30 13.45 23.29
C SER A 69 -16.98 14.10 21.94
N LEU A 70 -17.98 14.20 21.06
CA LEU A 70 -17.82 14.81 19.74
C LEU A 70 -17.51 16.31 19.84
N SER A 71 -18.02 17.00 20.87
CA SER A 71 -17.68 18.40 21.12
C SER A 71 -16.25 18.54 21.68
N THR A 72 -15.82 17.63 22.55
CA THR A 72 -14.48 17.61 23.16
C THR A 72 -13.39 17.41 22.11
N VAL A 73 -13.56 16.50 21.14
CA VAL A 73 -12.56 16.33 20.08
C VAL A 73 -12.42 17.56 19.17
N LEU A 74 -13.47 18.37 19.03
CA LEU A 74 -13.43 19.61 18.24
C LEU A 74 -12.85 20.81 19.00
N GLU A 75 -12.49 20.66 20.27
CA GLU A 75 -11.80 21.73 21.03
C GLU A 75 -10.36 21.92 20.56
N ASP A 76 -9.71 20.84 20.13
CA ASP A 76 -8.37 20.82 19.54
C ASP A 76 -8.43 20.12 18.18
N GLY A 77 -8.96 20.85 17.20
CA GLY A 77 -9.10 20.38 15.81
C GLY A 77 -7.79 19.82 15.22
N PRO A 78 -6.64 20.51 15.36
CA PRO A 78 -5.36 20.00 14.90
C PRO A 78 -4.95 18.67 15.56
N ALA A 79 -5.12 18.51 16.88
CA ALA A 79 -4.83 17.23 17.54
C ALA A 79 -5.78 16.11 17.06
N TYR A 80 -7.07 16.40 16.88
CA TYR A 80 -8.02 15.44 16.34
C TYR A 80 -7.66 15.00 14.92
N LEU A 81 -7.31 15.94 14.03
CA LEU A 81 -6.91 15.61 12.65
C LEU A 81 -5.64 14.77 12.59
N ARG A 82 -4.65 15.04 13.47
CA ARG A 82 -3.46 14.18 13.60
C ARG A 82 -3.82 12.75 14.01
N ASP A 83 -4.76 12.55 14.94
CA ASP A 83 -5.21 11.20 15.31
C ASP A 83 -5.93 10.49 14.15
N VAL A 84 -6.81 11.20 13.44
CA VAL A 84 -7.49 10.65 12.25
C VAL A 84 -6.49 10.22 11.18
N ARG A 85 -5.50 11.08 10.88
CA ARG A 85 -4.42 10.75 9.94
C ARG A 85 -3.66 9.52 10.42
N ARG A 86 -3.21 9.51 11.68
CA ARG A 86 -2.46 8.39 12.26
C ARG A 86 -3.22 7.06 12.18
N ARG A 87 -4.53 7.05 12.43
CA ARG A 87 -5.36 5.83 12.29
C ARG A 87 -5.40 5.35 10.84
N THR A 88 -5.62 6.26 9.90
CA THR A 88 -5.64 5.94 8.46
C THR A 88 -4.28 5.42 8.00
N GLU A 89 -3.21 6.09 8.41
CA GLU A 89 -1.84 5.70 8.08
C GLU A 89 -1.43 4.38 8.75
N SER A 90 -1.99 4.06 9.93
CA SER A 90 -1.63 2.86 10.69
C SER A 90 -1.87 1.55 9.95
N GLU A 91 -2.80 1.53 8.99
CA GLU A 91 -3.04 0.39 8.11
C GLU A 91 -1.85 0.11 7.18
N HIS A 92 -1.11 1.16 6.80
CA HIS A 92 0.02 1.09 5.88
C HIS A 92 1.38 1.09 6.59
N LEU A 93 1.42 1.46 7.88
CA LEU A 93 2.65 1.52 8.66
C LEU A 93 3.45 0.21 8.63
N PRO A 94 2.87 -1.00 8.82
CA PRO A 94 3.66 -2.24 8.83
C PRO A 94 4.47 -2.46 7.53
N VAL A 95 3.89 -2.13 6.39
CA VAL A 95 4.56 -2.25 5.07
C VAL A 95 5.68 -1.23 4.93
N LEU A 96 5.44 0.02 5.33
CA LEU A 96 6.45 1.07 5.34
C LEU A 96 7.61 0.70 6.27
N GLU A 97 7.31 0.28 7.51
CA GLU A 97 8.30 -0.12 8.49
C GLU A 97 9.19 -1.27 8.00
N MET A 98 8.59 -2.30 7.40
CA MET A 98 9.32 -3.41 6.79
C MET A 98 10.28 -2.91 5.70
N THR A 99 9.81 -2.00 4.85
CA THR A 99 10.61 -1.42 3.77
C THR A 99 11.77 -0.59 4.32
N VAL A 100 11.51 0.25 5.32
CA VAL A 100 12.53 1.06 6.00
C VAL A 100 13.59 0.17 6.64
N ARG A 101 13.19 -0.87 7.40
CA ARG A 101 14.12 -1.84 8.00
C ARG A 101 14.97 -2.54 6.94
N GLY A 102 14.39 -2.96 5.82
CA GLY A 102 15.12 -3.60 4.73
C GLY A 102 16.18 -2.69 4.10
N VAL A 103 15.86 -1.40 3.93
CA VAL A 103 16.82 -0.41 3.41
C VAL A 103 17.93 -0.13 4.42
N LEU A 104 17.57 0.07 5.69
CA LEU A 104 18.53 0.38 6.76
C LEU A 104 19.45 -0.81 7.12
N ALA A 105 18.98 -2.06 6.95
CA ALA A 105 19.83 -3.25 7.09
C ALA A 105 21.05 -3.25 6.16
N GLY A 106 21.02 -2.47 5.08
CA GLY A 106 22.17 -2.23 4.18
C GLY A 106 23.30 -1.39 4.79
N GLY A 107 23.16 -0.91 6.03
CA GLY A 107 24.21 -0.22 6.78
C GLY A 107 24.24 1.30 6.62
N GLY A 108 23.16 1.92 6.12
CA GLY A 108 23.03 3.37 6.03
C GLY A 108 21.86 3.82 5.15
N LEU A 109 21.52 5.10 5.26
CA LEU A 109 20.50 5.75 4.44
C LEU A 109 21.12 6.86 3.59
N GLY A 110 21.35 6.59 2.31
CA GLY A 110 21.75 7.61 1.35
C GLY A 110 20.56 8.46 0.89
N ALA A 111 20.82 9.68 0.38
CA ALA A 111 19.79 10.60 -0.10
C ALA A 111 18.84 10.00 -1.16
N GLN A 112 19.34 9.09 -2.02
CA GLN A 112 18.50 8.40 -3.00
C GLN A 112 17.55 7.38 -2.35
N GLN A 113 18.04 6.66 -1.33
CA GLN A 113 17.22 5.69 -0.59
C GLN A 113 16.17 6.41 0.25
N GLU A 114 16.51 7.52 0.90
CA GLU A 114 15.54 8.37 1.60
C GLU A 114 14.47 8.90 0.63
N ALA A 115 14.87 9.40 -0.54
CA ALA A 115 13.93 9.86 -1.55
C ALA A 115 13.00 8.75 -2.05
N TYR A 116 13.51 7.52 -2.21
CA TYR A 116 12.73 6.34 -2.56
C TYR A 116 11.75 5.95 -1.45
N LEU A 117 12.20 5.88 -0.20
CA LEU A 117 11.35 5.57 0.95
C LEU A 117 10.25 6.63 1.13
N ARG A 118 10.60 7.90 0.99
CA ARG A 118 9.64 9.02 1.03
C ARG A 118 8.60 8.90 -0.08
N HIS A 119 9.03 8.59 -1.30
CA HIS A 119 8.10 8.39 -2.41
C HIS A 119 7.13 7.22 -2.16
N ASN A 120 7.64 6.10 -1.62
CA ASN A 120 6.81 4.96 -1.25
C ASN A 120 5.82 5.31 -0.14
N ALA A 121 6.25 6.03 0.90
CA ALA A 121 5.39 6.47 1.99
C ALA A 121 4.22 7.33 1.47
N LEU A 122 4.52 8.32 0.63
CA LEU A 122 3.49 9.18 0.01
C LEU A 122 2.53 8.38 -0.89
N SER A 123 3.05 7.38 -1.60
CA SER A 123 2.22 6.50 -2.46
C SER A 123 1.31 5.58 -1.65
N LEU A 124 1.70 5.24 -0.43
CA LEU A 124 0.89 4.51 0.55
C LEU A 124 -0.07 5.43 1.32
N GLY A 125 -0.15 6.72 1.01
CA GLY A 125 -0.98 7.68 1.75
C GLY A 125 -0.43 8.04 3.13
N VAL A 126 0.84 7.74 3.42
CA VAL A 126 1.51 8.14 4.66
C VAL A 126 2.09 9.54 4.47
N SER A 127 1.76 10.45 5.40
CA SER A 127 2.27 11.82 5.39
C SER A 127 3.78 11.89 5.59
N GLU A 128 4.39 12.99 5.16
CA GLU A 128 5.84 13.20 5.33
C GLU A 128 6.25 13.26 6.81
N GLU A 129 5.39 13.83 7.68
CA GLU A 129 5.60 13.88 9.13
C GLU A 129 5.67 12.46 9.72
N THR A 130 4.64 11.63 9.48
CA THR A 130 4.63 10.24 9.94
C THR A 130 5.78 9.42 9.36
N PHE A 131 6.13 9.64 8.09
CA PHE A 131 7.28 8.99 7.47
C PHE A 131 8.58 9.30 8.23
N ARG A 132 8.83 10.58 8.56
CA ARG A 132 10.03 10.96 9.32
C ARG A 132 10.05 10.33 10.70
N GLU A 133 8.94 10.38 11.43
CA GLU A 133 8.84 9.75 12.76
C GLU A 133 9.15 8.25 12.71
N VAL A 134 8.61 7.54 11.70
CA VAL A 134 8.87 6.11 11.49
C VAL A 134 10.33 5.85 11.15
N LEU A 135 10.91 6.67 10.27
CA LEU A 135 12.31 6.55 9.86
C LEU A 135 13.27 6.77 11.03
N GLU A 136 13.08 7.85 11.79
CA GLU A 136 13.87 8.20 12.98
C GLU A 136 13.78 7.10 14.04
N ARG A 137 12.55 6.66 14.36
CA ARG A 137 12.35 5.59 15.34
C ARG A 137 13.05 4.29 14.94
N ILE A 138 12.93 3.85 13.69
CA ILE A 138 13.58 2.60 13.24
C ILE A 138 15.10 2.77 13.18
N ALA A 139 15.59 3.93 12.76
CA ALA A 139 17.02 4.22 12.75
C ALA A 139 17.60 4.18 14.17
N ASP A 140 16.92 4.76 15.16
CA ASP A 140 17.27 4.70 16.57
C ASP A 140 17.23 3.25 17.11
N GLU A 141 16.16 2.49 16.80
CA GLU A 141 16.04 1.06 17.13
C GLU A 141 17.23 0.24 16.61
N MET A 142 17.75 0.60 15.43
CA MET A 142 18.88 -0.08 14.76
C MET A 142 20.25 0.56 15.04
N GLN A 143 20.30 1.64 15.84
CA GLN A 143 21.52 2.41 16.12
C GLN A 143 22.22 2.94 14.85
N ILE A 144 21.45 3.31 13.83
CA ILE A 144 21.95 3.85 12.56
C ILE A 144 21.80 5.37 12.59
N SER A 145 22.89 6.10 12.34
CA SER A 145 22.84 7.56 12.23
C SER A 145 22.22 7.99 10.89
N LEU A 146 21.15 8.78 10.95
CA LEU A 146 20.51 9.40 9.76
C LEU A 146 21.32 10.58 9.21
N GLU A 147 22.19 11.20 10.02
CA GLU A 147 23.02 12.35 9.64
C GLU A 147 24.35 11.96 8.96
N GLY A 148 24.41 10.75 8.38
CA GLY A 148 25.63 10.26 7.73
C GLY A 148 26.03 11.12 6.53
N ASP A 149 27.26 11.64 6.56
CA ASP A 149 27.93 12.26 5.42
C ASP A 149 27.79 11.31 4.21
N PRO A 150 27.18 11.72 3.08
CA PRO A 150 26.93 10.84 1.93
C PRO A 150 28.21 10.24 1.32
N LEU A 151 29.38 10.68 1.80
CA LEU A 151 30.71 10.22 1.42
C LEU A 151 31.28 9.12 2.34
N SER A 152 30.71 8.91 3.53
CA SER A 152 31.22 7.94 4.50
C SER A 152 30.44 6.64 4.42
N HIS A 153 30.83 5.81 3.45
CA HIS A 153 30.44 4.40 3.32
C HIS A 153 28.94 4.13 3.07
N ALA A 154 28.37 4.67 1.99
CA ALA A 154 27.55 3.76 1.19
C ALA A 154 28.53 2.72 0.60
N PRO A 155 28.49 1.43 0.98
CA PRO A 155 29.08 0.42 0.12
C PRO A 155 28.37 0.59 -1.22
N SER A 156 29.05 1.18 -2.21
CA SER A 156 28.51 1.37 -3.55
C SER A 156 27.87 0.06 -3.94
N SER A 157 26.53 -0.02 -4.05
CA SER A 157 25.76 -1.28 -4.01
C SER A 157 26.59 -2.38 -4.63
N GLN A 158 27.33 -3.11 -3.78
CA GLN A 158 28.35 -4.00 -4.31
C GLN A 158 27.51 -5.11 -4.85
N ASP A 159 27.38 -5.08 -6.17
CA ASP A 159 26.69 -6.04 -7.00
C ASP A 159 26.84 -7.41 -6.32
N LEU A 160 25.73 -7.95 -5.80
CA LEU A 160 25.78 -9.14 -4.93
C LEU A 160 26.46 -10.30 -5.66
N TYR A 161 26.32 -10.32 -6.99
CA TYR A 161 27.03 -11.24 -7.88
C TYR A 161 28.55 -11.06 -7.78
N LYS A 162 29.07 -9.83 -7.77
CA LYS A 162 30.50 -9.55 -7.59
C LYS A 162 31.00 -9.86 -6.18
N LEU A 163 30.17 -9.66 -5.16
CA LEU A 163 30.55 -9.96 -3.78
C LEU A 163 30.83 -11.46 -3.58
N LEU A 164 29.96 -12.30 -4.15
CA LEU A 164 30.13 -13.76 -4.18
C LEU A 164 31.08 -14.25 -5.27
N GLY A 165 31.39 -13.42 -6.28
CA GLY A 165 32.23 -13.80 -7.42
C GLY A 165 31.53 -14.72 -8.42
N VAL A 166 30.20 -14.60 -8.55
CA VAL A 166 29.37 -15.44 -9.44
C VAL A 166 28.82 -14.63 -10.61
N ASP A 167 28.50 -15.30 -11.72
CA ASP A 167 27.86 -14.67 -12.87
C ASP A 167 26.37 -14.39 -12.58
N PRO A 168 25.76 -13.32 -13.13
CA PRO A 168 24.31 -13.08 -13.03
C PRO A 168 23.42 -14.19 -13.58
N ARG A 169 23.98 -15.18 -14.30
CA ARG A 169 23.29 -16.40 -14.77
C ARG A 169 23.58 -17.64 -13.92
N ALA A 170 24.35 -17.51 -12.83
CA ALA A 170 24.69 -18.63 -11.96
C ALA A 170 23.42 -19.27 -11.38
N THR A 171 23.41 -20.59 -11.24
CA THR A 171 22.33 -21.35 -10.61
C THR A 171 22.33 -21.17 -9.09
N PRO A 172 21.21 -21.43 -8.38
CA PRO A 172 21.17 -21.36 -6.91
C PRO A 172 22.23 -22.24 -6.23
N VAL A 173 22.58 -23.38 -6.84
CA VAL A 173 23.63 -24.29 -6.33
C VAL A 173 25.00 -23.62 -6.40
N GLU A 174 25.34 -23.01 -7.54
CA GLU A 174 26.61 -22.30 -7.73
C GLU A 174 26.75 -21.10 -6.78
N VAL A 175 25.63 -20.42 -6.46
CA VAL A 175 25.60 -19.33 -5.45
C VAL A 175 25.96 -19.85 -4.06
N VAL A 176 25.41 -21.00 -3.65
CA VAL A 176 25.68 -21.61 -2.33
C VAL A 176 27.13 -22.10 -2.25
N ASP A 177 27.65 -22.70 -3.31
CA ASP A 177 29.03 -23.17 -3.38
C ASP A 177 30.03 -22.00 -3.31
N ALA A 178 29.79 -20.93 -4.07
CA ALA A 178 30.62 -19.73 -4.05
C ALA A 178 30.63 -19.06 -2.67
N TYR A 179 29.48 -19.00 -1.99
CA TYR A 179 29.40 -18.55 -0.61
C TYR A 179 30.25 -19.41 0.34
N GLY A 180 30.19 -20.73 0.20
CA GLY A 180 30.97 -21.68 1.00
C GLY A 180 32.48 -21.47 0.84
N HIS A 181 32.95 -21.19 -0.38
CA HIS A 181 34.35 -20.87 -0.64
C HIS A 181 34.76 -19.53 -0.01
N ARG A 182 33.99 -18.46 -0.21
CA ARG A 182 34.33 -17.13 0.32
C ARG A 182 34.32 -17.09 1.85
N ILE A 183 33.41 -17.79 2.50
CA ILE A 183 33.34 -17.77 3.98
C ILE A 183 34.47 -18.57 4.66
N ALA A 184 35.06 -19.53 3.95
CA ALA A 184 36.21 -20.31 4.42
C ALA A 184 37.51 -19.50 4.40
N GLU A 185 37.61 -18.49 3.53
CA GLU A 185 38.77 -17.57 3.45
C GLU A 185 38.76 -16.51 4.56
N LEU A 186 37.58 -16.17 5.08
CA LEU A 186 37.40 -15.11 6.07
C LEU A 186 37.56 -15.61 7.51
N GLN A 187 38.15 -14.77 8.36
CA GLN A 187 38.29 -15.06 9.78
C GLN A 187 36.94 -15.01 10.51
N PRO A 188 36.76 -15.77 11.60
CA PRO A 188 35.60 -15.62 12.48
C PRO A 188 35.53 -14.18 13.03
N GLY A 189 34.40 -13.51 12.80
CA GLY A 189 34.16 -12.12 13.24
C GLY A 189 34.41 -11.06 12.17
N ASP A 190 34.82 -11.44 10.96
CA ASP A 190 34.93 -10.49 9.84
C ASP A 190 33.53 -9.97 9.43
N PRO A 191 33.30 -8.64 9.39
CA PRO A 191 32.02 -8.06 8.98
C PRO A 191 31.63 -8.39 7.53
N GLU A 192 32.57 -8.81 6.67
CA GLU A 192 32.26 -9.27 5.31
C GLU A 192 31.42 -10.57 5.32
N ARG A 193 31.47 -11.37 6.39
CA ARG A 193 30.67 -12.61 6.52
C ARG A 193 29.18 -12.34 6.52
N GLU A 194 28.72 -11.28 7.18
CA GLU A 194 27.30 -10.91 7.21
C GLU A 194 26.81 -10.48 5.82
N ARG A 195 27.65 -9.73 5.09
CA ARG A 195 27.34 -9.31 3.71
C ARG A 195 27.27 -10.50 2.75
N LEU A 196 28.19 -11.45 2.87
CA LEU A 196 28.15 -12.69 2.08
C LEU A 196 26.92 -13.54 2.41
N ALA A 197 26.48 -13.57 3.68
CA ALA A 197 25.28 -14.29 4.09
C ALA A 197 24.01 -13.69 3.46
N LEU A 198 23.89 -12.36 3.48
CA LEU A 198 22.81 -11.64 2.80
C LEU A 198 22.82 -11.91 1.28
N ALA A 199 24.00 -11.84 0.65
CA ALA A 199 24.12 -12.11 -0.79
C ALA A 199 23.67 -13.53 -1.14
N LYS A 200 24.06 -14.52 -0.32
CA LYS A 200 23.59 -15.90 -0.49
C LYS A 200 22.08 -16.00 -0.34
N GLU A 201 21.49 -15.42 0.70
CA GLU A 201 20.04 -15.47 0.94
C GLU A 201 19.24 -14.88 -0.23
N VAL A 202 19.62 -13.68 -0.69
CA VAL A 202 18.95 -13.00 -1.80
C VAL A 202 19.14 -13.75 -3.12
N LEU A 203 20.35 -14.21 -3.44
CA LEU A 203 20.67 -14.79 -4.75
C LEU A 203 20.33 -16.29 -4.88
N SER A 204 20.19 -17.02 -3.77
CA SER A 204 19.79 -18.44 -3.80
C SER A 204 18.28 -18.63 -3.91
N ASN A 205 17.47 -17.64 -3.54
CA ASN A 205 16.03 -17.62 -3.78
C ASN A 205 15.72 -16.95 -5.13
N GLU A 206 15.04 -17.67 -6.02
CA GLU A 206 14.75 -17.19 -7.37
C GLU A 206 13.84 -15.95 -7.38
N GLU A 207 12.88 -15.85 -6.47
CA GLU A 207 11.96 -14.72 -6.38
C GLU A 207 12.67 -13.46 -5.86
N SER A 208 13.42 -13.59 -4.76
CA SER A 208 14.23 -12.50 -4.20
C SER A 208 15.28 -12.00 -5.18
N ARG A 209 15.91 -12.91 -5.93
CA ARG A 209 16.86 -12.58 -6.99
C ARG A 209 16.21 -11.81 -8.13
N ARG A 210 15.03 -12.21 -8.61
CA ARG A 210 14.29 -11.45 -9.63
C ARG A 210 14.00 -10.03 -9.15
N HIS A 211 13.60 -9.87 -7.89
CA HIS A 211 13.37 -8.55 -7.30
C HIS A 211 14.67 -7.71 -7.22
N TYR A 212 15.77 -8.34 -6.83
CA TYR A 212 17.10 -7.71 -6.82
C TYR A 212 17.54 -7.28 -8.22
N ASP A 213 17.32 -8.10 -9.24
CA ASP A 213 17.68 -7.80 -10.62
C ASP A 213 16.82 -6.65 -11.17
N LEU A 214 15.51 -6.64 -10.87
CA LEU A 214 14.59 -5.57 -11.27
C LEU A 214 14.95 -4.22 -10.64
N THR A 215 15.28 -4.23 -9.34
CA THR A 215 15.68 -3.01 -8.63
C THR A 215 17.04 -2.51 -9.10
N THR A 216 18.02 -3.39 -9.25
CA THR A 216 19.38 -3.05 -9.70
C THR A 216 19.39 -2.56 -11.16
N ALA A 217 18.57 -3.15 -12.04
CA ALA A 217 18.39 -2.66 -13.41
C ALA A 217 17.79 -1.25 -13.46
N ARG A 218 16.95 -0.90 -12.48
CA ARG A 218 16.31 0.41 -12.37
C ARG A 218 17.23 1.48 -11.77
N THR A 219 18.15 1.09 -10.88
CA THR A 219 19.08 2.00 -10.18
C THR A 219 20.51 1.93 -10.72
N GLY A 220 20.69 1.53 -11.98
CA GLY A 220 22.02 1.28 -12.55
C GLY A 220 23.05 2.40 -12.32
N PRO A 221 24.37 2.09 -12.38
CA PRO A 221 25.44 3.02 -12.05
C PRO A 221 25.23 4.35 -12.78
N PRO A 222 25.44 5.51 -12.13
CA PRO A 222 25.22 6.81 -12.77
C PRO A 222 25.96 6.80 -14.10
N ALA A 223 25.19 6.87 -15.18
CA ALA A 223 25.73 6.84 -16.53
C ALA A 223 26.82 7.90 -16.59
N ARG A 224 28.08 7.48 -16.72
CA ARG A 224 29.20 8.37 -17.00
C ARG A 224 28.74 9.28 -18.12
N THR A 225 28.79 10.58 -17.84
CA THR A 225 28.45 11.71 -18.71
C THR A 225 28.97 11.44 -20.12
N ARG A 226 28.12 10.82 -20.95
CA ARG A 226 28.40 10.68 -22.37
C ARG A 226 27.85 11.95 -22.97
N GLU A 227 28.77 12.84 -23.33
CA GLU A 227 28.55 14.09 -24.04
C GLU A 227 27.70 13.82 -25.29
N THR A 228 26.38 13.91 -25.14
CA THR A 228 25.45 13.85 -26.25
C THR A 228 25.50 15.19 -26.98
N VAL A 229 26.23 15.19 -28.08
CA VAL A 229 26.12 16.16 -29.17
C VAL A 229 24.64 16.33 -29.51
N ARG A 230 24.11 17.54 -29.27
CA ARG A 230 22.77 17.96 -29.72
C ARG A 230 22.71 17.92 -31.25
N PRO A 231 21.76 17.20 -31.87
CA PRO A 231 21.25 17.58 -33.16
C PRO A 231 20.08 18.55 -32.94
N THR A 232 20.34 19.82 -33.22
CA THR A 232 19.31 20.85 -33.37
C THR A 232 18.48 20.52 -34.61
N GLN A 233 17.22 20.10 -34.40
CA GLN A 233 16.16 20.35 -35.38
C GLN A 233 14.89 20.78 -34.63
N PRO A 234 14.34 21.98 -34.92
CA PRO A 234 13.03 22.36 -34.43
C PRO A 234 12.00 21.57 -35.24
N ARG A 235 11.48 20.48 -34.66
CA ARG A 235 10.27 19.84 -35.17
C ARG A 235 9.12 20.74 -34.77
N LEU A 236 8.42 21.29 -35.76
CA LEU A 236 7.15 21.99 -35.54
C LEU A 236 6.23 21.07 -34.74
N GLU A 237 5.99 21.42 -33.48
CA GLU A 237 4.97 20.81 -32.65
C GLU A 237 3.60 21.19 -33.25
N ALA A 238 2.97 20.21 -33.89
CA ALA A 238 1.52 20.23 -34.00
C ALA A 238 0.94 20.24 -32.57
N PRO A 239 -0.22 20.87 -32.34
CA PRO A 239 -0.86 20.92 -31.03
C PRO A 239 -1.33 19.51 -30.63
N GLY A 240 -0.40 18.67 -30.17
CA GLY A 240 -0.67 17.36 -29.61
C GLY A 240 -1.08 17.56 -28.16
N GLY A 241 -2.37 17.42 -27.86
CA GLY A 241 -2.85 17.46 -26.49
C GLY A 241 -2.08 16.45 -25.62
N VAL A 242 -1.84 16.81 -24.35
CA VAL A 242 -1.24 15.90 -23.36
C VAL A 242 -2.32 14.90 -22.94
N SER A 243 -2.00 13.61 -22.88
CA SER A 243 -2.88 12.56 -22.37
C SER A 243 -2.47 12.29 -20.93
N ARG A 244 -3.43 12.02 -20.05
CA ARG A 244 -3.14 11.72 -18.65
C ARG A 244 -4.02 10.56 -18.19
N LEU A 245 -3.43 9.42 -17.92
CA LEU A 245 -4.11 8.24 -17.42
C LEU A 245 -4.51 8.43 -15.95
N GLU A 246 -5.80 8.32 -15.65
CA GLU A 246 -6.34 8.34 -14.30
C GLU A 246 -7.14 7.06 -14.04
N LEU A 247 -6.77 6.31 -13.00
CA LEU A 247 -7.54 5.19 -12.49
C LEU A 247 -8.68 5.71 -11.60
N LEU A 248 -9.90 5.26 -11.85
CA LEU A 248 -11.05 5.56 -11.02
C LEU A 248 -11.37 4.35 -10.11
N GLY A 249 -11.39 4.60 -8.81
CA GLY A 249 -11.62 3.59 -7.76
C GLY A 249 -10.33 2.98 -7.22
N ASP A 250 -10.49 1.91 -6.43
CA ASP A 250 -9.38 1.35 -5.67
C ASP A 250 -8.36 0.60 -6.56
N PRO A 251 -7.05 0.74 -6.26
CA PRO A 251 -5.98 0.05 -6.96
C PRO A 251 -5.87 -1.43 -6.55
N VAL A 252 -6.53 -1.83 -5.47
CA VAL A 252 -6.63 -3.22 -5.01
C VAL A 252 -8.08 -3.65 -5.05
N ARG A 253 -8.35 -4.80 -5.67
CA ARG A 253 -9.70 -5.32 -5.89
C ARG A 253 -9.75 -6.80 -5.58
N THR A 254 -10.92 -7.30 -5.23
CA THR A 254 -11.09 -8.69 -4.83
C THR A 254 -11.95 -9.43 -5.84
N LEU A 255 -11.47 -10.60 -6.30
CA LEU A 255 -12.25 -11.54 -7.09
C LEU A 255 -12.65 -12.73 -6.22
N SER A 256 -13.95 -12.94 -6.07
CA SER A 256 -14.46 -14.07 -5.30
C SER A 256 -14.61 -15.30 -6.18
N LEU A 257 -13.96 -16.40 -5.81
CA LEU A 257 -14.11 -17.70 -6.51
C LEU A 257 -15.55 -18.22 -6.54
N ARG A 258 -16.39 -17.77 -5.60
CA ARG A 258 -17.79 -18.18 -5.48
C ARG A 258 -18.71 -17.44 -6.45
N ALA A 259 -18.32 -16.26 -6.91
CA ALA A 259 -19.11 -15.50 -7.88
C ALA A 259 -19.03 -16.19 -9.25
N ASP A 260 -20.16 -16.29 -9.95
CA ASP A 260 -20.23 -16.83 -11.31
C ASP A 260 -21.07 -15.89 -12.19
N PRO A 261 -20.45 -15.09 -13.07
CA PRO A 261 -19.00 -14.99 -13.29
C PRO A 261 -18.29 -14.20 -12.18
N ALA A 262 -17.01 -14.53 -11.92
CA ALA A 262 -16.16 -13.75 -11.03
C ALA A 262 -15.47 -12.65 -11.83
N GLU A 263 -16.03 -11.44 -11.75
CA GLU A 263 -15.66 -10.30 -12.57
C GLU A 263 -15.47 -9.03 -11.74
N ALA A 264 -14.63 -8.13 -12.24
CA ALA A 264 -14.42 -6.79 -11.70
C ALA A 264 -14.10 -5.81 -12.84
N THR A 265 -14.43 -4.54 -12.66
CA THR A 265 -14.32 -3.54 -13.74
C THR A 265 -13.37 -2.40 -13.38
N ILE A 266 -12.25 -2.27 -14.08
CA ILE A 266 -11.35 -1.11 -13.95
C ILE A 266 -11.95 0.04 -14.76
N GLN A 267 -12.13 1.20 -14.12
CA GLN A 267 -12.59 2.41 -14.78
C GLN A 267 -11.39 3.33 -15.01
N LEU A 268 -11.22 3.78 -16.24
CA LEU A 268 -10.15 4.68 -16.67
C LEU A 268 -10.73 5.99 -17.16
N ARG A 269 -10.03 7.09 -16.87
CA ARG A 269 -10.32 8.41 -17.39
C ARG A 269 -9.07 9.03 -18.00
N ASN A 270 -9.23 9.66 -19.15
CA ASN A 270 -8.22 10.54 -19.72
C ASN A 270 -8.39 11.94 -19.14
N GLY A 271 -7.55 12.29 -18.17
CA GLY A 271 -7.50 13.65 -17.59
C GLY A 271 -6.85 14.70 -18.50
N GLY A 272 -6.43 14.31 -19.71
CA GLY A 272 -5.76 15.16 -20.68
C GLY A 272 -6.64 15.57 -21.87
N THR A 273 -6.06 16.32 -22.80
CA THR A 273 -6.69 16.73 -24.08
C THR A 273 -6.19 15.93 -25.29
N GLY A 274 -5.17 15.10 -25.11
CA GLY A 274 -4.64 14.20 -26.14
C GLY A 274 -5.37 12.87 -26.23
N SER A 275 -5.09 12.07 -27.26
CA SER A 275 -5.57 10.70 -27.38
C SER A 275 -4.91 9.77 -26.34
N MET A 276 -5.67 8.85 -25.74
CA MET A 276 -5.20 7.90 -24.72
C MET A 276 -5.28 6.46 -25.24
N GLY A 277 -4.52 6.17 -26.29
CA GLY A 277 -4.32 4.79 -26.77
C GLY A 277 -3.37 4.02 -25.85
N GLY A 278 -3.51 2.70 -25.82
CA GLY A 278 -2.70 1.84 -24.97
C GLY A 278 -3.18 0.40 -24.94
N ARG A 279 -2.59 -0.39 -24.05
CA ARG A 279 -2.93 -1.79 -23.83
C ARG A 279 -3.07 -2.11 -22.34
N ALA A 280 -3.88 -3.10 -22.03
CA ALA A 280 -4.04 -3.66 -20.70
C ALA A 280 -3.71 -5.16 -20.73
N GLU A 281 -2.80 -5.59 -19.85
CA GLU A 281 -2.26 -6.94 -19.82
C GLU A 281 -2.24 -7.47 -18.39
N ALA A 282 -2.62 -8.73 -18.19
CA ALA A 282 -2.49 -9.41 -16.91
C ALA A 282 -1.17 -10.16 -16.83
N ASP A 283 -0.53 -10.15 -15.66
CA ASP A 283 0.71 -10.89 -15.39
C ASP A 283 0.51 -12.40 -15.14
N VAL A 284 -0.74 -12.82 -14.92
CA VAL A 284 -1.13 -14.20 -14.61
C VAL A 284 -2.15 -14.74 -15.62
N PRO A 285 -2.08 -16.03 -15.99
CA PRO A 285 -2.93 -16.61 -17.03
C PRO A 285 -4.39 -16.81 -16.61
N TRP A 286 -4.69 -16.77 -15.31
CA TRP A 286 -6.05 -16.93 -14.78
C TRP A 286 -6.86 -15.62 -14.75
N LEU A 287 -6.28 -14.50 -15.17
CA LEU A 287 -6.98 -13.24 -15.37
C LEU A 287 -7.15 -12.96 -16.87
N ILE A 288 -8.40 -12.78 -17.30
CA ILE A 288 -8.76 -12.38 -18.66
C ILE A 288 -9.16 -10.90 -18.63
N VAL A 289 -8.52 -10.09 -19.45
CA VAL A 289 -8.74 -8.65 -19.57
C VAL A 289 -9.49 -8.35 -20.87
N THR A 290 -10.57 -7.57 -20.82
CA THR A 290 -11.36 -7.21 -22.02
C THR A 290 -12.00 -5.82 -21.89
N PRO A 291 -11.76 -4.88 -22.84
CA PRO A 291 -10.81 -4.99 -23.95
C PRO A 291 -9.36 -4.95 -23.45
N ASP A 292 -8.44 -5.55 -24.21
CA ASP A 292 -6.99 -5.51 -23.99
C ASP A 292 -6.31 -4.31 -24.68
N GLN A 293 -7.04 -3.61 -25.57
CA GLN A 293 -6.64 -2.36 -26.22
C GLN A 293 -7.54 -1.22 -25.78
N LEU A 294 -6.95 -0.08 -25.43
CA LEU A 294 -7.68 1.13 -25.05
C LEU A 294 -8.18 1.90 -26.27
N ASP A 295 -9.39 2.47 -26.18
CA ASP A 295 -9.89 3.39 -27.20
C ASP A 295 -9.16 4.75 -27.06
N PRO A 296 -8.39 5.19 -28.08
CA PRO A 296 -7.64 6.44 -28.00
C PRO A 296 -8.52 7.68 -27.92
N SER A 297 -9.78 7.59 -28.35
CA SER A 297 -10.72 8.71 -28.42
C SER A 297 -11.67 8.80 -27.21
N ALA A 298 -11.72 7.75 -26.39
CA ALA A 298 -12.59 7.71 -25.22
C ALA A 298 -12.06 8.58 -24.08
N ALA A 299 -12.90 9.49 -23.59
CA ALA A 299 -12.59 10.27 -22.38
C ALA A 299 -12.64 9.39 -21.12
N GLU A 300 -13.56 8.43 -21.09
CA GLU A 300 -13.69 7.43 -20.04
C GLU A 300 -13.93 6.06 -20.69
N GLN A 301 -13.31 5.02 -20.14
CA GLN A 301 -13.46 3.66 -20.63
C GLN A 301 -13.38 2.64 -19.50
N GLN A 302 -13.97 1.47 -19.74
CA GLN A 302 -14.06 0.39 -18.76
C GLN A 302 -13.35 -0.85 -19.28
N ILE A 303 -12.53 -1.46 -18.43
CA ILE A 303 -11.89 -2.73 -18.67
C ILE A 303 -12.51 -3.75 -17.74
N LEU A 304 -13.13 -4.79 -18.31
CA LEU A 304 -13.63 -5.94 -17.58
C LEU A 304 -12.48 -6.93 -17.34
N VAL A 305 -12.28 -7.30 -16.08
CA VAL A 305 -11.33 -8.32 -15.66
C VAL A 305 -12.13 -9.51 -15.14
N ARG A 306 -11.93 -10.68 -15.74
CA ARG A 306 -12.64 -11.92 -15.42
C ARG A 306 -11.68 -13.01 -14.99
N LEU A 307 -12.07 -13.77 -13.98
CA LEU A 307 -11.37 -14.96 -13.54
C LEU A 307 -11.59 -16.14 -14.51
N ASP A 308 -10.51 -16.68 -15.08
CA ASP A 308 -10.51 -17.98 -15.75
C ASP A 308 -10.20 -19.09 -14.76
N ARG A 309 -11.25 -19.82 -14.36
CA ARG A 309 -11.13 -20.95 -13.44
C ARG A 309 -10.36 -22.13 -14.03
N GLY A 310 -10.28 -22.24 -15.36
CA GLY A 310 -9.56 -23.34 -16.02
C GLY A 310 -8.05 -23.18 -16.00
N ALA A 311 -7.56 -21.93 -15.90
CA ALA A 311 -6.14 -21.59 -15.82
C ALA A 311 -5.66 -21.35 -14.39
N LEU A 312 -6.53 -21.52 -13.39
CA LEU A 312 -6.23 -21.25 -11.99
C LEU A 312 -5.39 -22.38 -11.37
N THR A 313 -4.28 -22.01 -10.72
CA THR A 313 -3.44 -22.94 -9.94
C THR A 313 -3.82 -22.92 -8.46
N ASP A 314 -3.55 -24.02 -7.74
CA ASP A 314 -3.82 -24.12 -6.30
C ASP A 314 -3.03 -23.09 -5.46
N GLU A 315 -1.97 -22.50 -6.00
CA GLU A 315 -1.14 -21.49 -5.33
C GLU A 315 -1.54 -20.04 -5.67
N ALA A 316 -2.49 -19.82 -6.59
CA ALA A 316 -2.88 -18.48 -7.02
C ALA A 316 -3.53 -17.66 -5.88
N THR A 317 -2.88 -16.57 -5.47
CA THR A 317 -3.35 -15.66 -4.41
C THR A 317 -3.68 -14.27 -4.94
N ALA A 318 -2.85 -13.72 -5.83
CA ALA A 318 -3.04 -12.40 -6.41
C ALA A 318 -2.50 -12.34 -7.84
N GLY A 319 -3.03 -11.41 -8.63
CA GLY A 319 -2.56 -11.07 -9.98
C GLY A 319 -2.62 -9.57 -10.23
N VAL A 320 -1.82 -9.07 -11.14
CA VAL A 320 -1.71 -7.64 -11.47
C VAL A 320 -2.11 -7.40 -12.91
N VAL A 321 -3.05 -6.49 -13.12
CA VAL A 321 -3.36 -5.95 -14.44
C VAL A 321 -2.60 -4.65 -14.62
N THR A 322 -1.72 -4.61 -15.62
CA THR A 322 -0.92 -3.44 -16.00
C THR A 322 -1.54 -2.77 -17.22
N ILE A 323 -1.76 -1.46 -17.12
CA ILE A 323 -2.24 -0.61 -18.19
C ILE A 323 -1.08 0.29 -18.62
N GLU A 324 -0.72 0.23 -19.90
CA GLU A 324 0.35 1.02 -20.49
C GLU A 324 -0.19 1.83 -21.67
N THR A 325 -0.04 3.15 -21.61
CA THR A 325 -0.41 4.03 -22.72
C THR A 325 0.72 4.10 -23.75
N GLU A 326 0.40 4.44 -24.99
CA GLU A 326 1.39 4.62 -26.07
C GLU A 326 2.42 5.72 -25.77
N ARG A 327 2.11 6.61 -24.81
CA ARG A 327 3.01 7.68 -24.35
C ARG A 327 3.87 7.28 -23.14
N GLY A 328 3.80 6.03 -22.72
CA GLY A 328 4.64 5.47 -21.65
C GLY A 328 4.13 5.71 -20.23
N GLU A 329 2.92 6.25 -20.06
CA GLU A 329 2.28 6.25 -18.74
C GLU A 329 1.85 4.83 -18.39
N ARG A 330 2.01 4.46 -17.12
CA ARG A 330 1.68 3.12 -16.63
C ARG A 330 0.87 3.20 -15.35
N ALA A 331 -0.12 2.33 -15.22
CA ALA A 331 -0.90 2.14 -14.01
C ALA A 331 -1.12 0.64 -13.76
N SER A 332 -1.23 0.24 -12.50
CA SER A 332 -1.43 -1.16 -12.11
C SER A 332 -2.60 -1.31 -11.15
N VAL A 333 -3.36 -2.38 -11.32
CA VAL A 333 -4.45 -2.77 -10.42
C VAL A 333 -4.19 -4.20 -9.96
N VAL A 334 -4.14 -4.39 -8.65
CA VAL A 334 -3.94 -5.70 -8.01
C VAL A 334 -5.28 -6.36 -7.76
N PHE A 335 -5.40 -7.61 -8.16
CA PHE A 335 -6.57 -8.47 -7.92
C PHE A 335 -6.21 -9.57 -6.94
N GLU A 336 -6.79 -9.51 -5.75
CA GLU A 336 -6.69 -10.57 -4.74
C GLU A 336 -7.80 -11.60 -4.94
N LEU A 337 -7.42 -12.88 -4.85
CA LEU A 337 -8.35 -13.98 -5.00
C LEU A 337 -8.93 -14.38 -3.65
N GLN A 338 -10.20 -14.09 -3.42
CA GLN A 338 -10.88 -14.48 -2.20
C GLN A 338 -11.42 -15.91 -2.32
N ARG A 339 -10.62 -16.84 -1.79
CA ARG A 339 -11.06 -18.21 -1.48
C ARG A 339 -11.96 -18.12 -0.26
N GLY A 340 -13.29 -18.18 -0.48
CA GLY A 340 -14.23 -18.15 0.64
C GLY A 340 -13.89 -19.19 1.71
N PRO A 341 -14.30 -19.00 2.98
CA PRO A 341 -13.90 -19.88 4.08
C PRO A 341 -14.21 -21.32 3.72
N THR A 342 -13.19 -22.19 3.75
CA THR A 342 -13.36 -23.63 3.60
C THR A 342 -14.36 -24.07 4.66
N ALA A 343 -15.44 -24.73 4.22
CA ALA A 343 -16.54 -25.15 5.10
C ALA A 343 -16.05 -25.98 6.32
N GLY A 344 -14.85 -26.56 6.26
CA GLY A 344 -14.18 -27.22 7.38
C GLY A 344 -14.04 -26.35 8.64
N ASN A 345 -13.79 -25.05 8.52
CA ASN A 345 -13.66 -24.17 9.68
C ASN A 345 -15.01 -23.85 10.35
N VAL A 346 -16.10 -23.86 9.56
CA VAL A 346 -17.46 -23.64 10.09
C VAL A 346 -17.97 -24.89 10.82
N ILE A 347 -17.67 -26.09 10.31
CA ILE A 347 -17.98 -27.35 11.00
C ILE A 347 -17.18 -27.47 12.30
N GLY A 348 -15.90 -27.09 12.29
CA GLY A 348 -15.08 -27.04 13.50
C GLY A 348 -15.63 -26.09 14.57
N LEU A 349 -16.07 -24.89 14.17
CA LEU A 349 -16.67 -23.91 15.09
C LEU A 349 -18.02 -24.39 15.65
N LEU A 350 -18.87 -25.00 14.82
CA LEU A 350 -20.14 -25.58 15.25
C LEU A 350 -19.95 -26.78 16.18
N ALA A 351 -18.99 -27.66 15.87
CA ALA A 351 -18.65 -28.79 16.74
C ALA A 351 -18.09 -28.31 18.09
N PHE A 352 -17.26 -27.26 18.09
CA PHE A 352 -16.70 -26.66 19.30
C PHE A 352 -17.79 -25.96 20.14
N MET A 353 -18.70 -25.21 19.51
CA MET A 353 -19.87 -24.62 20.18
C MET A 353 -20.80 -25.68 20.78
N LEU A 354 -21.04 -26.79 20.07
CA LEU A 354 -21.82 -27.91 20.58
C LEU A 354 -21.14 -28.54 21.81
N LEU A 355 -19.81 -28.69 21.80
CA LEU A 355 -19.02 -29.21 22.91
C LEU A 355 -19.09 -28.31 24.14
N ILE A 356 -18.98 -26.98 23.96
CA ILE A 356 -19.15 -26.00 25.03
C ILE A 356 -20.57 -26.08 25.60
N PHE A 357 -21.58 -26.18 24.74
CA PHE A 357 -22.97 -26.25 25.19
C PHE A 357 -23.25 -27.52 26.01
N LEU A 358 -22.73 -28.67 25.58
CA LEU A 358 -22.83 -29.92 26.33
C LEU A 358 -22.09 -29.86 27.68
N PHE A 359 -20.93 -29.21 27.73
CA PHE A 359 -20.15 -29.03 28.96
C PHE A 359 -20.88 -28.15 29.98
N VAL A 360 -21.45 -27.03 29.53
CA VAL A 360 -22.24 -26.12 30.38
C VAL A 360 -23.52 -26.79 30.88
N ALA A 361 -24.23 -27.54 30.01
CA ALA A 361 -25.42 -28.29 30.41
C ALA A 361 -25.09 -29.38 31.45
N GLY A 362 -23.95 -30.06 31.32
CA GLY A 362 -23.49 -31.04 32.30
C GLY A 362 -23.20 -30.43 33.68
N LEU A 363 -22.58 -29.25 33.72
CA LEU A 363 -22.33 -28.51 34.97
C LEU A 363 -23.63 -28.08 35.67
N VAL A 364 -24.64 -27.66 34.91
CA VAL A 364 -25.95 -27.23 35.45
C VAL A 364 -26.74 -28.42 36.01
N LEU A 365 -26.59 -29.62 35.45
CA LEU A 365 -27.24 -30.84 35.97
C LEU A 365 -26.58 -31.41 37.23
N GLN A 366 -25.37 -30.97 37.57
CA GLN A 366 -24.64 -31.40 38.77
C GLN A 366 -24.82 -30.46 39.97
N MET A 367 -25.44 -29.29 39.78
CA MET A 367 -25.90 -28.39 40.84
C MET A 367 -27.37 -28.64 41.16
#